data_AF-A0AAE0BLD9-F1
#
_entry.id   AF-A0AAE0BLD9-F1
#
_cell.length_a   1.000
_cell.length_b   1.000
_cell.length_c   1.000
_cell.angle_alpha   90.00
_cell.angle_beta   90.00
_cell.angle_gamma   90.00
#
_symmetry.space_group_name_H-M   'P 1'
#
loop_
_entity.id
_entity.type
_entity.pdbx_description
1 polymer ?
#
loop_
_entity_poly.entity_id
_entity_poly.type
_entity_poly.pdbx_seq_one_letter_code
_entity_poly.pdbx_strand_id
1 'polypeptide(L)'
;MRLAILHAVSDEESISASRMIPSDNEQGDEAVKLRVAQNIASPGFRELCGPRTIAYDTARYPLRERLVDCMIAEGQLPQYDPGDFLAYLHTSGLLGPDFKPSSSSKHFKRELSKSITQHPAHIAFLDAYRDFIHTFVGPLVLEFMPDTTELVYQSEPCIRIHPPSVNNLGKPHRDRDYRHQAGEVNFWLPLVHVDGPNSLWVESFPGRGDLKPLCLQYGQVHCFYGNGCLHKTVANSSEISRVSLDFRISPEPVFDPDPDISRQSNGRQMFFIGGYYEKCFLRDGRFTETKLERGS
;
A
#
# COMPACT_ATOMS: atom_id res chain seq x y z
N MET A 1 -87.50 11.69 -8.07
CA MET A 1 -86.25 12.08 -7.36
C MET A 1 -85.43 10.81 -7.20
N ARG A 2 -84.46 10.56 -8.09
CA ARG A 2 -83.02 10.89 -8.03
C ARG A 2 -82.21 10.01 -7.05
N LEU A 3 -81.05 9.58 -7.56
CA LEU A 3 -79.86 8.91 -6.98
C LEU A 3 -79.81 7.37 -7.09
N ALA A 4 -79.01 6.75 -7.99
CA ALA A 4 -77.56 6.79 -8.30
C ALA A 4 -76.78 5.72 -7.48
N ILE A 5 -76.38 4.61 -8.12
CA ILE A 5 -75.04 4.27 -8.69
C ILE A 5 -74.13 3.54 -7.66
N LEU A 6 -73.75 2.27 -7.93
CA LEU A 6 -72.36 1.84 -8.22
C LEU A 6 -72.27 0.31 -8.41
N HIS A 7 -71.80 -0.08 -9.59
CA HIS A 7 -71.28 -1.41 -9.93
C HIS A 7 -69.86 -1.55 -9.37
N ALA A 8 -69.52 -2.71 -8.82
CA ALA A 8 -68.14 -3.13 -8.59
C ALA A 8 -67.71 -4.05 -9.74
N VAL A 9 -66.69 -3.62 -10.49
CA VAL A 9 -65.95 -4.45 -11.44
C VAL A 9 -64.55 -4.65 -10.84
N SER A 10 -64.11 -5.90 -10.84
CA SER A 10 -62.79 -6.36 -10.42
C SER A 10 -61.78 -6.12 -11.55
N ASP A 11 -60.74 -5.35 -11.29
CA ASP A 11 -59.57 -5.22 -12.15
C ASP A 11 -58.42 -6.07 -11.59
N GLU A 12 -57.96 -7.04 -12.38
CA GLU A 12 -56.69 -7.74 -12.23
C GLU A 12 -55.57 -6.82 -12.74
N GLU A 13 -54.69 -6.33 -11.85
CA GLU A 13 -53.46 -5.65 -12.24
C GLU A 13 -52.35 -6.67 -12.54
N SER A 14 -51.97 -6.76 -13.81
CA SER A 14 -50.77 -7.42 -14.28
C SER A 14 -49.52 -6.62 -13.89
N ILE A 15 -48.69 -7.16 -13.00
CA ILE A 15 -47.39 -6.58 -12.66
C ILE A 15 -46.42 -6.88 -13.81
N SER A 16 -46.15 -5.87 -14.63
CA SER A 16 -45.09 -5.86 -15.63
C SER A 16 -43.73 -5.78 -14.94
N ALA A 17 -42.97 -6.88 -14.94
CA ALA A 17 -41.57 -6.89 -14.55
C ALA A 17 -40.74 -6.20 -15.64
N SER A 18 -40.69 -4.87 -15.58
CA SER A 18 -39.75 -4.09 -16.39
C SER A 18 -38.33 -4.41 -15.92
N ARG A 19 -37.60 -5.25 -16.67
CA ARG A 19 -36.15 -5.39 -16.54
C ARG A 19 -35.54 -4.03 -16.85
N MET A 20 -35.15 -3.30 -15.81
CA MET A 20 -34.34 -2.10 -15.96
C MET A 20 -33.03 -2.49 -16.64
N ILE A 21 -32.84 -2.00 -17.86
CA ILE A 21 -31.57 -2.07 -18.58
C ILE A 21 -30.66 -1.03 -17.93
N PRO A 22 -29.48 -1.41 -17.39
CA PRO A 22 -28.56 -0.48 -16.77
C PRO A 22 -28.13 0.61 -17.76
N SER A 23 -27.90 1.82 -17.27
CA SER A 23 -27.39 2.93 -18.08
C SER A 23 -26.00 2.64 -18.66
N ASP A 24 -25.59 3.33 -19.74
CA ASP A 24 -24.28 3.12 -20.37
C ASP A 24 -23.09 3.29 -19.39
N ASN A 25 -23.24 4.15 -18.38
CA ASN A 25 -22.25 4.32 -17.31
C ASN A 25 -22.20 3.12 -16.34
N GLU A 26 -23.36 2.53 -16.00
CA GLU A 26 -23.42 1.33 -15.15
C GLU A 26 -22.90 0.09 -15.88
N GLN A 27 -23.16 -0.01 -17.19
CA GLN A 27 -22.58 -1.08 -18.02
C GLN A 27 -21.07 -0.96 -18.12
N GLY A 28 -20.55 0.27 -18.23
CA GLY A 28 -19.11 0.55 -18.21
C GLY A 28 -18.43 0.16 -16.89
N ASP A 29 -19.07 0.45 -15.75
CA ASP A 29 -18.56 0.11 -14.42
C ASP A 29 -18.54 -1.41 -14.18
N GLU A 30 -19.62 -2.11 -14.52
CA GLU A 30 -19.68 -3.58 -14.41
C GLU A 30 -18.67 -4.29 -15.31
N ALA A 31 -18.42 -3.75 -16.51
CA ALA A 31 -17.39 -4.29 -17.40
C ALA A 31 -15.98 -4.12 -16.79
N VAL A 32 -15.69 -2.98 -16.14
CA VAL A 32 -14.42 -2.75 -15.43
C VAL A 32 -14.27 -3.71 -14.27
N LYS A 33 -15.29 -3.86 -13.42
CA LYS A 33 -15.28 -4.78 -12.28
C LYS A 33 -15.07 -6.22 -12.70
N LEU A 34 -15.76 -6.68 -13.74
CA LEU A 34 -15.61 -8.03 -14.29
C LEU A 34 -14.19 -8.26 -14.82
N ARG A 35 -13.65 -7.31 -15.60
CA ARG A 35 -12.26 -7.36 -16.10
C ARG A 35 -11.27 -7.45 -14.95
N VAL A 36 -11.41 -6.60 -13.93
CA VAL A 36 -10.51 -6.59 -12.75
C VAL A 36 -10.58 -7.93 -12.02
N ALA A 37 -11.78 -8.45 -11.75
CA ALA A 37 -11.96 -9.74 -11.10
C ALA A 37 -11.33 -10.90 -11.88
N GLN A 38 -11.47 -10.92 -13.21
CA GLN A 38 -10.84 -11.90 -14.08
C GLN A 38 -9.30 -11.83 -14.02
N ASN A 39 -8.74 -10.62 -14.06
CA ASN A 39 -7.29 -10.42 -14.00
C ASN A 39 -6.71 -10.75 -12.62
N ILE A 40 -7.42 -10.46 -11.53
CA ILE A 40 -7.03 -10.87 -10.17
C ILE A 40 -6.98 -12.41 -10.07
N ALA A 41 -7.87 -13.11 -10.77
CA ALA A 41 -7.87 -14.56 -10.82
C ALA A 41 -6.80 -15.15 -11.76
N SER A 42 -6.08 -14.33 -12.53
CA SER A 42 -5.10 -14.79 -13.51
C SER A 42 -3.88 -15.46 -12.86
N PRO A 43 -3.21 -16.40 -13.54
CA PRO A 43 -1.94 -16.97 -13.08
C PRO A 43 -0.87 -15.90 -12.84
N GLY A 44 -0.76 -14.92 -13.76
CA GLY A 44 0.24 -13.85 -13.66
C GLY A 44 0.10 -13.02 -12.39
N PHE A 45 -1.12 -12.59 -12.04
CA PHE A 45 -1.32 -11.85 -10.79
C PHE A 45 -1.08 -12.73 -9.54
N ARG A 46 -1.51 -13.99 -9.56
CA ARG A 46 -1.23 -14.93 -8.45
C ARG A 46 0.26 -15.14 -8.25
N GLU A 47 1.03 -15.24 -9.34
CA GLU A 47 2.47 -15.34 -9.30
C GLU A 47 3.11 -14.04 -8.80
N LEU A 48 2.69 -12.86 -9.26
CA LEU A 48 3.16 -11.57 -8.74
C LEU A 48 2.96 -11.47 -7.22
N CYS A 49 1.81 -11.91 -6.73
CA CYS A 49 1.44 -11.93 -5.31
C CYS A 49 2.22 -12.96 -4.46
N GLY A 50 2.91 -13.92 -5.07
CA GLY A 50 3.61 -14.98 -4.35
C GLY A 50 4.77 -14.43 -3.52
N PRO A 51 4.96 -14.88 -2.26
CA PRO A 51 5.96 -14.32 -1.36
C PRO A 51 7.38 -14.49 -1.91
N ARG A 52 8.15 -13.40 -1.96
CA ARG A 52 9.54 -13.41 -2.43
C ARG A 52 10.35 -12.28 -1.81
N THR A 53 11.64 -12.56 -1.59
CA THR A 53 12.61 -11.54 -1.19
C THR A 53 13.53 -11.26 -2.36
N ILE A 54 13.71 -9.99 -2.70
CA ILE A 54 14.47 -9.53 -3.86
C ILE A 54 15.51 -8.54 -3.37
N ALA A 55 16.75 -8.68 -3.85
CA ALA A 55 17.81 -7.73 -3.58
C ALA A 55 17.72 -6.55 -4.56
N TYR A 56 18.05 -5.34 -4.09
CA TYR A 56 18.17 -4.14 -4.91
C TYR A 56 19.49 -3.44 -4.61
N ASP A 57 19.98 -2.66 -5.57
CA ASP A 57 21.21 -1.88 -5.42
C ASP A 57 20.96 -0.64 -4.56
N THR A 58 21.49 -0.64 -3.34
CA THR A 58 21.34 0.48 -2.39
C THR A 58 22.12 1.72 -2.79
N ALA A 59 23.14 1.61 -3.65
CA ALA A 59 23.83 2.77 -4.21
C ALA A 59 22.99 3.45 -5.28
N ARG A 60 22.24 2.67 -6.08
CA ARG A 60 21.27 3.21 -7.06
C ARG A 60 20.02 3.75 -6.39
N TYR A 61 19.53 3.09 -5.34
CA TYR A 61 18.31 3.43 -4.63
C TYR A 61 18.57 3.70 -3.14
N PRO A 62 19.12 4.87 -2.78
CA PRO A 62 19.58 5.20 -1.43
C PRO A 62 18.42 5.60 -0.50
N LEU A 63 17.36 4.79 -0.42
CA LEU A 63 16.13 5.12 0.31
C LEU A 63 16.37 5.31 1.81
N ARG A 64 17.32 4.58 2.41
CA ARG A 64 17.68 4.72 3.82
C ARG A 64 18.33 6.06 4.07
N GLU A 65 19.34 6.39 3.27
CA GLU A 65 20.10 7.63 3.37
C GLU A 65 19.17 8.83 3.18
N ARG A 66 18.30 8.79 2.16
CA ARG A 66 17.32 9.85 1.91
C ARG A 66 16.29 10.01 3.01
N LEU A 67 15.87 8.92 3.65
CA LEU A 67 14.98 9.02 4.80
C LEU A 67 15.70 9.64 6.01
N VAL A 68 16.97 9.27 6.24
CA VAL A 68 17.79 9.86 7.33
C VAL A 68 17.99 11.35 7.10
N ASP A 69 18.23 11.80 5.86
CA ASP A 69 18.30 13.22 5.50
C ASP A 69 17.04 14.00 5.91
N CYS A 70 15.88 13.35 6.02
CA CYS A 70 14.61 13.95 6.46
C CYS A 70 14.44 14.01 7.99
N MET A 71 15.31 13.35 8.75
CA MET A 71 15.22 13.21 10.21
C MET A 71 16.25 14.06 10.97
N ILE A 72 17.21 14.64 10.27
CA ILE A 72 18.37 15.32 10.86
C ILE A 72 18.33 16.80 10.51
N ALA A 73 18.76 17.67 11.42
CA ALA A 73 18.84 19.10 11.14
C ALA A 73 19.97 19.38 10.14
N GLU A 74 19.76 20.33 9.22
CA GLU A 74 20.80 20.79 8.30
C GLU A 74 22.09 21.16 9.09
N GLY A 75 23.22 20.58 8.69
CA GLY A 75 24.52 20.83 9.32
C GLY A 75 24.81 20.05 10.60
N GLN A 76 23.90 19.20 11.08
CA GLN A 76 24.14 18.25 12.17
C GLN A 76 24.40 16.83 11.66
N LEU A 77 25.51 16.64 10.95
CA LEU A 77 26.04 15.30 10.71
C LEU A 77 27.20 15.04 11.68
N PRO A 78 27.05 14.14 12.67
CA PRO A 78 28.13 13.28 13.08
C PRO A 78 28.54 12.35 11.92
N GLN A 79 29.78 11.86 12.00
CA GLN A 79 30.26 10.70 11.25
C GLN A 79 29.52 9.42 11.71
N TYR A 80 28.23 9.26 11.44
CA TYR A 80 27.51 8.01 11.75
C TYR A 80 27.05 7.28 10.49
N ASP A 81 26.98 5.95 10.59
CA ASP A 81 26.36 5.11 9.58
C ASP A 81 24.82 5.30 9.62
N PRO A 82 24.16 5.58 8.48
CA PRO A 82 22.71 5.74 8.43
C PRO A 82 21.92 4.54 8.96
N GLY A 83 22.45 3.32 8.77
CA GLY A 83 21.85 2.09 9.31
C GLY A 83 21.93 2.04 10.83
N ASP A 84 23.10 2.33 11.41
CA ASP A 84 23.28 2.41 12.86
C ASP A 84 22.37 3.49 13.47
N PHE A 85 22.30 4.66 12.84
CA PHE A 85 21.41 5.73 13.29
C PHE A 85 19.95 5.28 13.34
N LEU A 86 19.44 4.60 12.30
CA LEU A 86 18.07 4.08 12.31
C LEU A 86 17.88 2.94 13.32
N ALA A 87 18.86 2.04 13.46
CA ALA A 87 18.82 0.93 14.42
C ALA A 87 18.76 1.43 15.88
N TYR A 88 19.44 2.55 16.17
CA TYR A 88 19.44 3.19 17.49
C TYR A 88 18.58 4.46 17.54
N LEU A 89 17.61 4.60 16.63
CA LEU A 89 16.75 5.77 16.58
C LEU A 89 15.99 6.01 17.90
N HIS A 90 15.71 4.95 18.66
CA HIS A 90 15.03 5.05 19.96
C HIS A 90 15.89 5.68 21.07
N THR A 91 17.22 5.76 20.90
CA THR A 91 18.16 6.41 21.84
C THR A 91 18.67 7.75 21.35
N SER A 92 18.32 8.19 20.14
CA SER A 92 18.89 9.40 19.52
C SER A 92 18.41 10.72 20.11
N GLY A 93 17.38 10.69 20.97
CA GLY A 93 16.71 11.89 21.49
C GLY A 93 15.77 12.56 20.49
N LEU A 94 15.80 12.21 19.20
CA LEU A 94 14.89 12.75 18.17
C LEU A 94 13.44 12.35 18.40
N LEU A 95 13.20 11.25 19.12
CA LEU A 95 11.84 10.83 19.45
C LEU A 95 11.22 11.63 20.60
N GLY A 96 12.00 12.54 21.20
CA GLY A 96 11.62 13.39 22.32
C GLY A 96 11.90 12.74 23.68
N PRO A 97 12.04 13.55 24.76
CA PRO A 97 12.37 13.07 26.10
C PRO A 97 11.27 12.19 26.73
N ASP A 98 10.02 12.32 26.27
CA ASP A 98 8.85 11.57 26.75
C ASP A 98 8.54 10.32 25.92
N PHE A 99 9.43 9.94 25.00
CA PHE A 99 9.21 8.74 24.20
C PHE A 99 9.23 7.49 25.08
N LYS A 100 8.04 6.93 25.33
CA LYS A 100 7.87 5.62 25.96
C LYS A 100 7.56 4.60 24.87
N PRO A 101 8.47 3.66 24.58
CA PRO A 101 8.28 2.66 23.54
C PRO A 101 6.96 1.88 23.68
N SER A 102 6.47 1.70 24.91
CA SER A 102 5.22 1.00 25.22
C SER A 102 3.95 1.81 24.96
N SER A 103 3.97 3.15 25.05
CA SER A 103 2.74 3.94 25.29
C SER A 103 2.50 5.07 24.29
N SER A 104 3.53 5.49 23.54
CA SER A 104 3.50 6.77 22.80
C SER A 104 3.41 6.62 21.27
N SER A 105 3.22 5.40 20.74
CA SER A 105 3.40 5.13 19.30
C SER A 105 2.52 5.97 18.36
N LYS A 106 1.31 6.39 18.74
CA LYS A 106 0.42 7.20 17.86
C LYS A 106 0.83 8.67 17.79
N HIS A 107 1.07 9.32 18.93
CA HIS A 107 1.49 10.73 18.97
C HIS A 107 2.87 10.91 18.36
N PHE A 108 3.79 10.01 18.70
CA PHE A 108 5.12 9.95 18.13
C PHE A 108 5.10 9.80 16.60
N LYS A 109 4.32 8.84 16.08
CA LYS A 109 4.14 8.67 14.63
C LYS A 109 3.73 9.96 13.96
N ARG A 110 2.81 10.72 14.56
CA ARG A 110 2.32 11.97 13.97
C ARG A 110 3.39 13.06 13.93
N GLU A 111 4.10 13.32 15.03
CA GLU A 111 5.10 14.40 15.06
C GLU A 111 6.30 14.07 14.17
N LEU A 112 6.81 12.84 14.20
CA LEU A 112 7.91 12.45 13.33
C LEU A 112 7.50 12.41 11.85
N SER A 113 6.29 11.92 11.52
CA SER A 113 5.79 12.00 10.15
C SER A 113 5.69 13.45 9.69
N LYS A 114 5.24 14.36 10.57
CA LYS A 114 5.18 15.79 10.26
C LYS A 114 6.57 16.36 10.01
N SER A 115 7.56 16.06 10.86
CA SER A 115 8.94 16.50 10.65
C SER A 115 9.50 16.01 9.32
N ILE A 116 9.31 14.74 8.98
CA ILE A 116 9.79 14.15 7.73
C ILE A 116 9.12 14.84 6.53
N THR A 117 7.79 14.90 6.52
CA THR A 117 7.01 15.44 5.39
C THR A 117 7.22 16.93 5.15
N GLN A 118 7.56 17.70 6.19
CA GLN A 118 7.83 19.14 6.09
C GLN A 118 9.30 19.46 5.85
N HIS A 119 10.20 18.47 5.91
CA HIS A 119 11.62 18.69 5.70
C HIS A 119 11.93 18.96 4.21
N PRO A 120 12.82 19.90 3.86
CA PRO A 120 13.19 20.15 2.46
C PRO A 120 13.72 18.90 1.73
N ALA A 121 14.42 18.00 2.44
CA ALA A 121 14.94 16.76 1.88
C ALA A 121 13.84 15.73 1.53
N HIS A 122 12.60 15.94 1.97
CA HIS A 122 11.48 15.03 1.69
C HIS A 122 11.25 14.83 0.19
N ILE A 123 11.42 15.89 -0.60
CA ILE A 123 11.28 15.82 -2.06
C ILE A 123 12.29 14.83 -2.64
N ALA A 124 13.56 14.90 -2.22
CA ALA A 124 14.60 13.99 -2.67
C ALA A 124 14.35 12.53 -2.23
N PHE A 125 13.69 12.32 -1.08
CA PHE A 125 13.23 11.00 -0.67
C PHE A 125 12.12 10.46 -1.56
N LEU A 126 11.10 11.28 -1.87
CA LEU A 126 10.02 10.87 -2.77
C LEU A 126 10.51 10.63 -4.20
N ASP A 127 11.43 11.43 -4.71
CA ASP A 127 12.02 11.22 -6.04
C ASP A 127 12.79 9.90 -6.11
N ALA A 128 13.57 9.56 -5.06
CA ALA A 128 14.24 8.27 -4.97
C ALA A 128 13.24 7.10 -4.87
N TYR A 129 12.12 7.29 -4.15
CA TYR A 129 11.05 6.31 -4.05
C TYR A 129 10.33 6.09 -5.40
N ARG A 130 10.01 7.16 -6.13
CA ARG A 130 9.42 7.05 -7.47
C ARG A 130 10.36 6.37 -8.45
N ASP A 131 11.64 6.74 -8.46
CA ASP A 131 12.66 6.09 -9.29
C ASP A 131 12.78 4.58 -8.95
N PHE A 132 12.73 4.22 -7.66
CA PHE A 132 12.68 2.82 -7.23
C PHE A 132 11.46 2.09 -7.78
N ILE A 133 10.27 2.70 -7.71
CA ILE A 133 9.06 2.09 -8.28
C ILE A 133 9.19 1.94 -9.79
N HIS A 134 9.56 3.00 -10.50
CA HIS A 134 9.52 3.04 -11.96
C HIS A 134 10.58 2.15 -12.59
N THR A 135 11.77 2.08 -11.99
CA THR A 135 12.94 1.43 -12.61
C THR A 135 13.36 0.11 -11.97
N PHE A 136 12.87 -0.21 -10.76
CA PHE A 136 13.11 -1.50 -10.12
C PHE A 136 11.81 -2.30 -9.97
N VAL A 137 10.77 -1.74 -9.36
CA VAL A 137 9.51 -2.47 -9.12
C VAL A 137 8.72 -2.69 -10.41
N GLY A 138 8.69 -1.70 -11.30
CA GLY A 138 7.94 -1.77 -12.55
C GLY A 138 8.39 -2.89 -13.48
N PRO A 139 9.70 -3.03 -13.78
CA PRO A 139 10.22 -4.18 -14.51
C PRO A 139 9.87 -5.52 -13.88
N LEU A 140 9.94 -5.63 -12.54
CA LEU A 140 9.54 -6.84 -11.83
C LEU A 140 8.05 -7.16 -12.06
N VAL A 141 7.17 -6.17 -12.06
CA VAL A 141 5.75 -6.39 -12.37
C VAL A 141 5.57 -6.92 -13.79
N LEU A 142 6.31 -6.38 -14.77
CA LEU A 142 6.22 -6.82 -16.17
C LEU A 142 6.65 -8.27 -16.39
N GLU A 143 7.51 -8.83 -15.53
CA GLU A 143 7.87 -10.25 -15.58
C GLU A 143 6.65 -11.17 -15.36
N PHE A 144 5.68 -10.75 -14.55
CA PHE A 144 4.47 -11.53 -14.23
C PHE A 144 3.22 -11.05 -14.97
N MET A 145 3.19 -9.76 -15.35
CA MET A 145 2.07 -9.10 -16.00
C MET A 145 2.57 -8.28 -17.20
N PRO A 146 2.99 -8.94 -18.30
CA PRO A 146 3.69 -8.29 -19.43
C PRO A 146 2.82 -7.28 -20.19
N ASP A 147 1.49 -7.40 -20.15
CA ASP A 147 0.56 -6.49 -20.82
C ASP A 147 0.28 -5.21 -20.00
N THR A 148 0.96 -5.03 -18.86
CA THR A 148 0.78 -3.85 -18.00
C THR A 148 1.35 -2.61 -18.67
N THR A 149 0.47 -1.67 -19.04
CA THR A 149 0.88 -0.39 -19.67
C THR A 149 0.90 0.78 -18.69
N GLU A 150 0.32 0.59 -17.51
CA GLU A 150 0.20 1.58 -16.44
C GLU A 150 0.35 0.87 -15.08
N LEU A 151 1.09 1.50 -14.17
CA LEU A 151 1.18 1.09 -12.78
C LEU A 151 0.53 2.14 -11.91
N VAL A 152 -0.35 1.69 -11.02
CA VAL A 152 -0.87 2.49 -9.93
C VAL A 152 -0.10 2.13 -8.67
N TYR A 153 0.39 3.11 -7.93
CA TYR A 153 1.20 2.87 -6.74
C TYR A 153 0.85 3.85 -5.63
N GLN A 154 1.06 3.43 -4.39
CA GLN A 154 0.86 4.30 -3.23
C GLN A 154 1.83 5.50 -3.32
N SER A 155 1.30 6.73 -3.35
CA SER A 155 2.05 7.96 -3.69
C SER A 155 3.25 8.19 -2.77
N GLU A 156 3.08 7.90 -1.48
CA GLU A 156 4.13 7.96 -0.47
C GLU A 156 4.20 6.63 0.28
N PRO A 157 5.39 6.08 0.55
CA PRO A 157 5.50 4.84 1.30
C PRO A 157 5.14 5.07 2.77
N CYS A 158 4.47 4.10 3.39
CA CYS A 158 4.24 4.11 4.83
C CYS A 158 5.56 3.91 5.57
N ILE A 159 6.08 4.95 6.22
CA ILE A 159 7.22 4.83 7.14
C ILE A 159 6.74 4.19 8.45
N ARG A 160 7.37 3.08 8.85
CA ARG A 160 7.05 2.35 10.08
C ARG A 160 8.28 2.29 10.97
N ILE A 161 8.13 2.77 12.20
CA ILE A 161 9.16 2.69 13.24
C ILE A 161 8.65 1.81 14.37
N HIS A 162 9.43 0.78 14.70
CA HIS A 162 9.17 -0.21 15.73
C HIS A 162 10.34 -0.23 16.72
N PRO A 163 10.31 0.60 17.77
CA PRO A 163 11.36 0.62 18.79
C PRO A 163 11.36 -0.69 19.61
N PRO A 164 12.45 -1.00 20.34
CA PRO A 164 12.42 -2.00 21.41
C PRO A 164 11.29 -1.72 22.39
N SER A 165 10.37 -2.67 22.55
CA SER A 165 9.23 -2.51 23.45
C SER A 165 8.54 -3.84 23.76
N VAL A 166 7.89 -3.91 24.94
CA VAL A 166 7.06 -5.06 25.34
C VAL A 166 5.73 -5.14 24.57
N ASN A 167 5.39 -4.12 23.78
CA ASN A 167 4.16 -4.04 23.01
C ASN A 167 4.44 -4.28 21.53
N ASN A 168 3.46 -4.84 20.83
CA ASN A 168 3.52 -4.94 19.37
C ASN A 168 2.88 -3.71 18.70
N LEU A 169 3.25 -3.48 17.44
CA LEU A 169 2.60 -2.47 16.60
C LEU A 169 1.33 -3.02 15.97
N GLY A 170 0.19 -2.64 16.54
CA GLY A 170 -1.13 -2.92 15.97
C GLY A 170 -1.58 -4.36 16.15
N LYS A 171 -2.75 -4.68 15.61
CA LYS A 171 -3.33 -6.02 15.67
C LYS A 171 -2.98 -6.80 14.39
N PRO A 172 -2.96 -8.14 14.43
CA PRO A 172 -2.93 -8.94 13.22
C PRO A 172 -4.08 -8.55 12.30
N HIS A 173 -3.79 -8.36 11.01
CA HIS A 173 -4.78 -7.95 10.02
C HIS A 173 -4.37 -8.40 8.62
N ARG A 174 -5.32 -8.28 7.70
CA ARG A 174 -5.12 -8.24 6.26
C ARG A 174 -5.46 -6.84 5.78
N ASP A 175 -4.85 -6.39 4.69
CA ASP A 175 -5.11 -5.03 4.21
C ASP A 175 -6.59 -4.84 3.80
N ARG A 176 -7.26 -5.90 3.32
CA ARG A 176 -8.71 -5.87 3.05
C ARG A 176 -9.56 -5.54 4.29
N ASP A 177 -9.09 -5.88 5.49
CA ASP A 177 -9.76 -5.52 6.75
C ASP A 177 -9.72 -3.99 6.99
N TYR A 178 -8.79 -3.31 6.31
CA TYR A 178 -8.66 -1.85 6.21
C TYR A 178 -9.09 -1.30 4.85
N ARG A 179 -9.99 -2.02 4.16
CA ARG A 179 -10.69 -1.55 2.95
C ARG A 179 -9.80 -1.42 1.71
N HIS A 180 -8.62 -2.01 1.71
CA HIS A 180 -7.76 -2.11 0.53
C HIS A 180 -8.35 -3.05 -0.53
N GLN A 181 -8.09 -2.75 -1.80
CA GLN A 181 -8.63 -3.51 -2.93
C GLN A 181 -7.78 -4.75 -3.23
N ALA A 182 -8.40 -5.78 -3.80
CA ALA A 182 -7.76 -7.09 -3.99
C ALA A 182 -6.64 -7.09 -5.04
N GLY A 183 -6.57 -6.08 -5.91
CA GLY A 183 -5.54 -5.89 -6.93
C GLY A 183 -4.23 -5.28 -6.42
N GLU A 184 -4.08 -5.07 -5.12
CA GLU A 184 -2.85 -4.55 -4.52
C GLU A 184 -1.88 -5.66 -4.09
N VAL A 185 -0.61 -5.49 -4.43
CA VAL A 185 0.51 -6.28 -3.91
C VAL A 185 1.40 -5.41 -3.01
N ASN A 186 1.84 -5.96 -1.88
CA ASN A 186 2.64 -5.24 -0.90
C ASN A 186 4.13 -5.43 -1.16
N PHE A 187 4.88 -4.36 -0.99
CA PHE A 187 6.33 -4.34 -0.91
C PHE A 187 6.73 -3.82 0.46
N TRP A 188 7.45 -4.65 1.21
CA TRP A 188 7.93 -4.32 2.55
C TRP A 188 9.46 -4.32 2.58
N LEU A 189 10.02 -3.15 2.89
CA LEU A 189 11.45 -2.86 2.75
C LEU A 189 11.99 -2.38 4.10
N PRO A 190 12.73 -3.21 4.86
CA PRO A 190 13.40 -2.76 6.07
C PRO A 190 14.67 -1.96 5.73
N LEU A 191 14.86 -0.83 6.42
CA LEU A 191 16.01 0.06 6.26
C LEU A 191 17.14 -0.27 7.26
N VAL A 192 16.98 -1.35 8.01
CA VAL A 192 17.93 -1.94 8.96
C VAL A 192 17.81 -3.46 8.87
N HIS A 193 18.78 -4.20 9.41
CA HIS A 193 18.62 -5.64 9.53
C HIS A 193 17.41 -6.01 10.41
N VAL A 194 16.63 -6.98 9.94
CA VAL A 194 15.48 -7.52 10.68
C VAL A 194 15.56 -9.04 10.75
N ASP A 195 15.31 -9.55 11.95
CA ASP A 195 15.14 -10.97 12.23
C ASP A 195 14.30 -11.14 13.51
N GLY A 196 13.42 -12.15 13.52
CA GLY A 196 12.58 -12.48 14.66
C GLY A 196 11.71 -11.31 15.18
N PRO A 197 11.92 -10.83 16.42
CA PRO A 197 11.00 -9.93 17.12
C PRO A 197 10.91 -8.51 16.54
N ASN A 198 11.94 -8.03 15.86
CA ASN A 198 11.89 -6.71 15.22
C ASN A 198 11.22 -6.75 13.83
N SER A 199 10.89 -7.94 13.30
CA SER A 199 10.41 -8.12 11.93
C SER A 199 8.89 -7.98 11.74
N LEU A 200 8.44 -7.96 10.48
CA LEU A 200 7.07 -8.21 10.10
C LEU A 200 6.85 -9.73 10.05
N TRP A 201 5.73 -10.19 10.59
CA TRP A 201 5.33 -11.59 10.55
C TRP A 201 4.24 -11.75 9.52
N VAL A 202 4.44 -12.62 8.54
CA VAL A 202 3.57 -12.77 7.37
C VAL A 202 3.18 -14.24 7.18
N GLU A 203 1.90 -14.45 6.85
CA GLU A 203 1.33 -15.74 6.48
C GLU A 203 1.81 -16.14 5.08
N SER A 204 2.21 -17.40 4.88
CA SER A 204 2.84 -17.81 3.61
C SER A 204 1.88 -17.79 2.42
N PHE A 205 0.59 -17.97 2.69
CA PHE A 205 -0.48 -17.91 1.70
C PHE A 205 -1.82 -17.63 2.39
N PRO A 206 -2.76 -16.91 1.77
CA PRO A 206 -4.02 -16.55 2.42
C PRO A 206 -4.73 -17.73 3.10
N GLY A 207 -4.95 -17.60 4.41
CA GLY A 207 -5.72 -18.55 5.21
C GLY A 207 -4.94 -19.73 5.80
N ARG A 208 -3.62 -19.82 5.63
CA ARG A 208 -2.78 -20.88 6.23
C ARG A 208 -2.50 -20.72 7.73
N GLY A 209 -2.56 -19.51 8.27
CA GLY A 209 -2.26 -19.20 9.67
C GLY A 209 -0.80 -19.40 10.09
N ASP A 210 0.11 -19.68 9.16
CA ASP A 210 1.50 -20.07 9.41
C ASP A 210 2.48 -18.88 9.48
N LEU A 211 2.10 -17.84 10.22
CA LEU A 211 2.86 -16.60 10.38
C LEU A 211 4.32 -16.86 10.78
N LYS A 212 5.26 -16.37 9.97
CA LYS A 212 6.71 -16.41 10.26
C LYS A 212 7.32 -15.00 10.15
N PRO A 213 8.34 -14.69 10.97
CA PRO A 213 9.08 -13.44 10.81
C PRO A 213 9.82 -13.44 9.48
N LEU A 214 9.84 -12.31 8.81
CA LEU A 214 10.71 -12.10 7.66
C LEU A 214 12.15 -11.87 8.14
N CYS A 215 13.15 -12.47 7.49
CA CYS A 215 14.56 -12.23 7.80
C CYS A 215 15.22 -11.53 6.61
N LEU A 216 15.51 -10.24 6.75
CA LEU A 216 15.99 -9.38 5.67
C LEU A 216 17.16 -8.50 6.12
N GLN A 217 18.02 -8.16 5.17
CA GLN A 217 19.08 -7.16 5.28
C GLN A 217 18.65 -5.86 4.58
N TYR A 218 19.35 -4.76 4.87
CA TYR A 218 19.24 -3.57 4.01
C TYR A 218 19.68 -3.91 2.59
N GLY A 219 18.98 -3.39 1.59
CA GLY A 219 19.14 -3.82 0.20
C GLY A 219 18.26 -5.00 -0.19
N GLN A 220 17.32 -5.43 0.68
CA GLN A 220 16.31 -6.43 0.36
C GLN A 220 14.89 -5.89 0.55
N VAL A 221 13.98 -6.28 -0.33
CA VAL A 221 12.54 -6.00 -0.22
C VAL A 221 11.77 -7.32 -0.28
N HIS A 222 10.73 -7.44 0.52
CA HIS A 222 9.81 -8.58 0.50
C HIS A 222 8.51 -8.20 -0.21
N CYS A 223 8.18 -8.92 -1.28
CA CYS A 223 6.90 -8.83 -1.96
C CYS A 223 5.97 -9.94 -1.45
N PHE A 224 4.72 -9.60 -1.13
CA PHE A 224 3.71 -10.54 -0.67
C PHE A 224 2.29 -10.00 -0.86
N TYR A 225 1.29 -10.89 -0.78
CA TYR A 225 -0.12 -10.52 -0.90
C TYR A 225 -0.74 -10.04 0.41
N GLY A 226 -0.39 -8.84 0.89
CA GLY A 226 -0.90 -8.31 2.17
C GLY A 226 -2.42 -8.10 2.22
N ASN A 227 -3.10 -7.99 1.08
CA ASN A 227 -4.56 -7.97 1.00
C ASN A 227 -5.20 -9.27 1.51
N GLY A 228 -4.60 -10.43 1.21
CA GLY A 228 -5.13 -11.74 1.57
C GLY A 228 -4.40 -12.42 2.74
N CYS A 229 -3.08 -12.22 2.83
CA CYS A 229 -2.23 -12.82 3.86
C CYS A 229 -2.34 -12.06 5.17
N LEU A 230 -2.65 -12.80 6.24
CA LEU A 230 -2.57 -12.25 7.60
C LEU A 230 -1.13 -11.82 7.87
N HIS A 231 -0.96 -10.63 8.44
CA HIS A 231 0.34 -10.17 8.88
C HIS A 231 0.23 -9.38 10.18
N LYS A 232 1.33 -9.34 10.94
CA LYS A 232 1.37 -8.69 12.25
C LYS A 232 2.79 -8.27 12.60
N THR A 233 2.90 -7.47 13.64
CA THR A 233 4.13 -7.38 14.41
C THR A 233 3.92 -8.08 15.76
N VAL A 234 5.04 -8.49 16.36
CA VAL A 234 5.10 -8.95 17.76
C VAL A 234 5.79 -7.88 18.59
N ALA A 235 5.95 -8.09 19.90
CA ALA A 235 6.77 -7.21 20.72
C ALA A 235 8.22 -7.21 20.22
N ASN A 236 8.79 -6.04 19.95
CA ASN A 236 10.20 -5.93 19.62
C ASN A 236 11.05 -6.09 20.88
N SER A 237 11.43 -7.33 21.17
CA SER A 237 12.34 -7.70 22.26
C SER A 237 13.83 -7.67 21.86
N SER A 238 14.16 -7.12 20.69
CA SER A 238 15.55 -6.87 20.31
C SER A 238 16.06 -5.53 20.84
N GLU A 239 17.36 -5.32 20.76
CA GLU A 239 18.02 -4.08 21.18
C GLU A 239 17.95 -2.95 20.12
N ILE A 240 17.39 -3.22 18.93
CA ILE A 240 17.36 -2.25 17.83
C ILE A 240 15.93 -1.88 17.41
N SER A 241 15.75 -0.62 17.03
CA SER A 241 14.58 -0.15 16.32
C SER A 241 14.52 -0.77 14.92
N ARG A 242 13.38 -1.33 14.52
CA ARG A 242 13.11 -1.50 13.09
C ARG A 242 12.59 -0.21 12.51
N VAL A 243 13.22 0.27 11.44
CA VAL A 243 12.65 1.25 10.51
C VAL A 243 12.42 0.56 9.17
N SER A 244 11.22 0.71 8.61
CA SER A 244 10.85 0.08 7.33
C SER A 244 9.90 0.94 6.52
N LEU A 245 9.91 0.77 5.20
CA LEU A 245 8.95 1.28 4.25
C LEU A 245 7.95 0.17 3.89
N ASP A 246 6.67 0.51 3.81
CA ASP A 246 5.59 -0.37 3.33
C ASP A 246 4.80 0.38 2.26
N PHE A 247 4.66 -0.21 1.08
CA PHE A 247 3.89 0.40 0.00
C PHE A 247 3.19 -0.66 -0.84
N ARG A 248 2.21 -0.21 -1.62
CA ARG A 248 1.36 -1.06 -2.46
C ARG A 248 1.49 -0.64 -3.91
N ILE A 249 1.52 -1.63 -4.79
CA ILE A 249 1.44 -1.46 -6.24
C ILE A 249 0.20 -2.21 -6.73
N SER A 250 -0.47 -1.66 -7.73
CA SER A 250 -1.56 -2.30 -8.45
C SER A 250 -1.36 -2.07 -9.95
N PRO A 251 -1.01 -3.13 -10.71
CA PRO A 251 -0.98 -3.07 -12.17
C PRO A 251 -2.37 -2.70 -12.73
N GLU A 252 -2.44 -1.89 -13.79
CA GLU A 252 -3.72 -1.43 -14.36
C GLU A 252 -4.75 -2.55 -14.60
N PRO A 253 -4.39 -3.75 -15.12
CA PRO A 253 -5.37 -4.80 -15.38
C PRO A 253 -6.13 -5.28 -14.13
N VAL A 254 -5.54 -5.13 -12.93
CA VAL A 254 -6.12 -5.54 -11.64
C VAL A 254 -6.55 -4.36 -10.77
N PHE A 255 -6.38 -3.13 -11.25
CA PHE A 255 -6.76 -1.94 -10.52
C PHE A 255 -8.23 -1.57 -10.80
N ASP A 256 -9.01 -1.49 -9.74
CA ASP A 256 -10.34 -0.88 -9.76
C ASP A 256 -10.19 0.59 -9.34
N PRO A 257 -10.59 1.56 -10.17
CA PRO A 257 -10.56 2.97 -9.82
C PRO A 257 -11.66 3.38 -8.82
N ASP A 258 -12.72 2.60 -8.67
CA ASP A 258 -13.85 2.91 -7.78
C ASP A 258 -14.36 1.71 -6.94
N PRO A 259 -13.48 0.93 -6.28
CA PRO A 259 -13.85 -0.33 -5.65
C PRO A 259 -14.79 -0.14 -4.46
N ASP A 260 -15.88 -0.89 -4.45
CA ASP A 260 -16.95 -0.79 -3.44
C ASP A 260 -16.43 -0.96 -1.99
N ILE A 261 -15.38 -1.77 -1.80
CA ILE A 261 -14.76 -2.01 -0.49
C ILE A 261 -14.09 -0.75 0.07
N SER A 262 -13.59 0.14 -0.79
CA SER A 262 -12.75 1.30 -0.46
C SER A 262 -13.55 2.56 -0.11
N ARG A 263 -14.76 2.41 0.42
CA ARG A 263 -15.62 3.54 0.82
C ARG A 263 -15.50 3.82 2.31
N GLN A 264 -15.50 5.08 2.70
CA GLN A 264 -15.71 5.50 4.10
C GLN A 264 -17.17 5.26 4.52
N SER A 265 -17.49 5.41 5.81
CA SER A 265 -18.89 5.30 6.28
C SER A 265 -19.85 6.33 5.67
N ASN A 266 -19.31 7.44 5.15
CA ASN A 266 -20.07 8.49 4.45
C ASN A 266 -20.12 8.28 2.92
N GLY A 267 -19.66 7.14 2.40
CA GLY A 267 -19.66 6.83 0.97
C GLY A 267 -18.54 7.47 0.15
N ARG A 268 -17.64 8.28 0.75
CA ARG A 268 -16.50 8.84 0.02
C ARG A 268 -15.42 7.78 -0.23
N GLN A 269 -14.80 7.83 -1.41
CA GLN A 269 -13.65 6.99 -1.73
C GLN A 269 -12.48 7.27 -0.77
N MET A 270 -11.88 6.20 -0.23
CA MET A 270 -10.72 6.27 0.66
C MET A 270 -9.42 6.36 -0.11
N PHE A 271 -9.29 5.53 -1.14
CA PHE A 271 -8.07 5.37 -1.91
C PHE A 271 -8.34 5.72 -3.36
N PHE A 272 -7.80 6.87 -3.80
CA PHE A 272 -8.04 7.41 -5.13
C PHE A 272 -6.73 7.97 -5.71
N ILE A 273 -6.70 8.06 -7.04
CA ILE A 273 -5.56 8.57 -7.81
C ILE A 273 -5.48 10.10 -7.68
N GLY A 274 -4.28 10.63 -7.48
CA GLY A 274 -4.04 12.03 -7.12
C GLY A 274 -4.20 12.32 -5.63
N GLY A 275 -4.48 11.28 -4.83
CA GLY A 275 -4.45 11.32 -3.38
C GLY A 275 -3.56 10.19 -2.87
N TYR A 276 -4.19 9.08 -2.47
CA TYR A 276 -3.49 7.91 -1.96
C TYR A 276 -2.61 7.23 -3.02
N TYR A 277 -3.03 7.27 -4.29
CA TYR A 277 -2.28 6.69 -5.40
C TYR A 277 -1.72 7.74 -6.37
N GLU A 278 -0.56 7.42 -6.93
CA GLU A 278 0.02 8.00 -8.13
C GLU A 278 0.05 6.96 -9.26
N LYS A 279 0.41 7.40 -10.46
CA LYS A 279 0.51 6.54 -11.64
C LYS A 279 1.77 6.82 -12.45
N CYS A 280 2.29 5.77 -13.08
CA CYS A 280 3.27 5.89 -14.15
C CYS A 280 2.90 4.97 -15.32
N PHE A 281 3.44 5.26 -16.49
CA PHE A 281 3.09 4.64 -17.76
C PHE A 281 4.31 4.04 -18.43
N LEU A 282 4.13 2.87 -19.05
CA LEU A 282 5.18 2.21 -19.82
C LEU A 282 5.42 2.94 -21.15
N ARG A 283 6.65 3.43 -21.35
CA ARG A 283 7.15 4.11 -22.56
C ARG A 283 8.54 3.57 -22.89
N ASP A 284 8.76 3.13 -24.13
CA ASP A 284 10.07 2.65 -24.59
C ASP A 284 10.72 1.64 -23.63
N GLY A 285 9.90 0.75 -23.05
CA GLY A 285 10.32 -0.28 -22.10
C GLY A 285 10.59 0.20 -20.66
N ARG A 286 10.24 1.44 -20.30
CA ARG A 286 10.41 1.99 -18.95
C ARG A 286 9.17 2.70 -18.45
N PHE A 287 8.90 2.62 -17.15
CA PHE A 287 7.82 3.40 -16.55
C PHE A 287 8.25 4.86 -16.33
N THR A 288 7.35 5.80 -16.60
CA THR A 288 7.55 7.25 -16.45
C THR A 288 6.23 7.96 -16.14
N GLU A 289 6.27 9.16 -15.57
CA GLU A 289 5.08 9.94 -15.20
C GLU A 289 4.29 10.47 -16.41
N THR A 290 4.90 10.58 -17.60
CA THR A 290 4.25 11.17 -18.77
C THR A 290 3.33 10.16 -19.50
N LYS A 291 2.06 10.56 -19.72
CA LYS A 291 1.09 9.76 -20.49
C LYS A 291 1.47 9.72 -21.98
N LEU A 292 1.05 8.67 -22.68
CA LEU A 292 1.06 8.61 -24.15
C LEU A 292 0.16 9.76 -24.61
N GLU A 293 0.70 10.74 -25.33
CA GLU A 293 -0.17 11.53 -26.20
C GLU A 293 -0.78 10.52 -27.18
N ARG A 294 -2.08 10.24 -27.01
CA ARG A 294 -2.80 9.45 -28.01
C ARG A 294 -2.77 10.31 -29.27
N GLY A 295 -2.03 9.88 -30.28
CA GLY A 295 -2.00 10.53 -31.58
C GLY A 295 -3.43 10.79 -32.05
N SER A 296 -3.69 12.07 -32.33
CA SER A 296 -4.88 12.62 -32.97
C SER A 296 -5.22 11.93 -34.28
#